data_AF-A0A158L4Q8-F1
#
_entry.id   AF-A0A158L4Q8-F1
#
_cell.length_a   1.000
_cell.length_b   1.000
_cell.length_c   1.000
_cell.angle_alpha   90.00
_cell.angle_beta   90.00
_cell.angle_gamma   90.00
#
_symmetry.space_group_name_H-M   'P 1'
#
loop_
_entity.id
_entity.type
_entity.pdbx_description
1 polymer ?
#
loop_
_entity_poly.entity_id
_entity_poly.type
_entity_poly.pdbx_seq_one_letter_code
_entity_poly.pdbx_strand_id
1 'polypeptide(L)'
;MSEADSPWARLACRIVRVAMARKECTYSSLVQFLASDGVEDTERSLVLRINRGSLRLSSWLHILTLMSATVPELWRSSLPARADWPGAARDVVLVELKEGGVTELSALTEQLARLGTTITEEALESHIMTGTISLALFLQLLFIVRSHSLERYVDFSDILKTADKAMA
;
A
#
# COMPACT_ATOMS: atom_id res chain seq x y z
N MET A 1 -13.34 -16.53 -3.04
CA MET A 1 -12.16 -16.38 -2.16
C MET A 1 -12.21 -14.98 -1.57
N SER A 2 -12.18 -14.84 -0.25
CA SER A 2 -12.13 -13.50 0.36
C SER A 2 -10.82 -12.82 -0.04
N GLU A 3 -10.90 -11.53 -0.41
CA GLU A 3 -9.78 -10.66 -0.80
C GLU A 3 -8.58 -10.73 0.20
N ALA A 4 -8.90 -11.03 1.47
CA ALA A 4 -7.98 -11.23 2.59
C ALA A 4 -7.03 -12.45 2.47
N ASP A 5 -7.30 -13.41 1.58
CA ASP A 5 -6.46 -14.59 1.37
C ASP A 5 -5.58 -14.52 0.11
N SER A 6 -5.60 -13.40 -0.61
CA SER A 6 -4.79 -13.21 -1.81
C SER A 6 -3.28 -13.22 -1.48
N PRO A 7 -2.42 -13.69 -2.40
CA PRO A 7 -0.96 -13.53 -2.26
C PRO A 7 -0.55 -12.08 -1.99
N TRP A 8 -1.26 -11.12 -2.59
CA TRP A 8 -1.05 -9.68 -2.40
C TRP A 8 -1.39 -9.19 -1.00
N ALA A 9 -2.49 -9.67 -0.40
CA ALA A 9 -2.83 -9.36 0.99
C ALA A 9 -1.77 -9.88 1.96
N ARG A 10 -1.23 -11.09 1.73
CA ARG A 10 -0.12 -11.64 2.52
C ARG A 10 1.16 -10.81 2.37
N LEU A 11 1.45 -10.36 1.15
CA LEU A 11 2.60 -9.48 0.89
C LEU A 11 2.45 -8.12 1.61
N ALA A 12 1.27 -7.52 1.54
CA ALA A 12 0.94 -6.28 2.25
C ALA A 12 1.14 -6.42 3.76
N CYS A 13 0.62 -7.50 4.36
CA CYS A 13 0.84 -7.84 5.77
C CYS A 13 2.34 -7.92 6.12
N ARG A 14 3.13 -8.60 5.26
CA ARG A 14 4.57 -8.76 5.47
C ARG A 14 5.32 -7.44 5.43
N ILE A 15 5.02 -6.57 4.45
CA ILE A 15 5.65 -5.25 4.30
C ILE A 15 5.42 -4.38 5.55
N VAL A 16 4.19 -4.40 6.08
CA VAL A 16 3.87 -3.68 7.32
C VAL A 16 4.71 -4.19 8.48
N ARG A 17 4.76 -5.51 8.67
CA ARG A 17 5.56 -6.13 9.74
C ARG A 17 7.05 -5.87 9.60
N VAL A 18 7.58 -5.84 8.37
CA VAL A 18 8.99 -5.50 8.12
C VAL A 18 9.28 -4.06 8.54
N ALA A 19 8.44 -3.09 8.18
CA ALA A 19 8.68 -1.70 8.63
C ALA A 19 8.61 -1.56 10.15
N MET A 20 7.63 -2.22 10.78
CA MET A 20 7.51 -2.23 12.25
C MET A 20 8.77 -2.82 12.89
N ALA A 21 9.24 -3.98 12.43
CA ALA A 21 10.44 -4.61 12.95
C ALA A 21 11.70 -3.74 12.77
N ARG A 22 11.84 -3.07 11.61
CA ARG A 22 12.97 -2.16 11.34
C ARG A 22 13.02 -0.94 12.25
N LYS A 23 11.89 -0.56 12.84
CA LYS A 23 11.76 0.58 13.77
C LYS A 23 11.52 0.15 15.21
N GLU A 24 11.66 -1.15 15.50
CA GLU A 24 11.38 -1.72 16.82
C GLU A 24 10.00 -1.31 17.36
N CYS A 25 9.04 -1.11 16.46
CA CYS A 25 7.71 -0.62 16.77
C CYS A 25 6.76 -1.79 17.04
N THR A 26 6.07 -1.77 18.18
CA THR A 26 5.03 -2.73 18.52
C THR A 26 3.65 -2.24 18.07
N TYR A 27 2.64 -3.12 18.04
CA TYR A 27 1.27 -2.70 17.75
C TYR A 27 0.73 -1.71 18.81
N SER A 28 1.10 -1.90 20.08
CA SER A 28 0.74 -1.00 21.16
C SER A 28 1.34 0.40 20.99
N SER A 29 2.62 0.51 20.62
CA SER A 29 3.24 1.80 20.28
C SER A 29 2.56 2.45 19.09
N LEU A 30 2.21 1.67 18.06
CA LEU A 30 1.55 2.21 16.87
C LEU A 30 0.17 2.80 17.17
N VAL A 31 -0.61 2.14 18.03
CA VAL A 31 -1.89 2.68 18.51
C VAL A 31 -1.70 3.97 19.30
N GLN A 32 -0.67 4.06 20.14
CA GLN A 32 -0.36 5.30 20.86
C GLN A 32 0.00 6.44 19.91
N PHE A 33 0.80 6.16 18.87
CA PHE A 33 1.13 7.16 17.86
C PHE A 33 -0.10 7.63 17.07
N LEU A 34 -0.96 6.70 16.66
CA LEU A 34 -2.22 7.02 15.98
C LEU A 34 -3.14 7.87 16.86
N ALA A 35 -3.27 7.53 18.14
CA ALA A 35 -4.06 8.30 19.10
C ALA A 35 -3.50 9.72 19.29
N SER A 36 -2.17 9.89 19.28
CA SER A 36 -1.53 11.21 19.36
C SER A 36 -1.80 12.11 18.15
N ASP A 37 -2.12 11.52 16.99
CA ASP A 37 -2.55 12.22 15.77
C ASP A 37 -4.09 12.29 15.64
N GLY A 38 -4.83 11.97 16.70
CA GLY A 38 -6.30 12.04 16.74
C GLY A 38 -7.03 10.90 16.03
N VAL A 39 -6.33 9.80 15.69
CA VAL A 39 -6.94 8.60 15.12
C VAL A 39 -7.23 7.61 16.23
N GLU A 40 -8.52 7.41 16.53
CA GLU A 40 -8.96 6.38 17.46
C GLU A 40 -8.92 5.00 16.79
N ASP A 41 -8.06 4.13 17.32
CA ASP A 41 -7.94 2.74 16.88
C ASP A 41 -7.58 1.86 18.07
N THR A 42 -7.87 0.57 17.97
CA THR A 42 -7.49 -0.41 19.00
C THR A 42 -6.39 -1.32 18.49
N GLU A 43 -5.57 -1.84 19.39
CA GLU A 43 -4.54 -2.81 19.03
C GLU A 43 -5.14 -4.02 18.33
N ARG A 44 -6.29 -4.50 18.82
CA ARG A 44 -7.01 -5.62 18.23
C ARG A 44 -7.47 -5.35 16.80
N SER A 45 -8.07 -4.18 16.54
CA SER A 45 -8.52 -3.82 15.18
C SER A 45 -7.36 -3.63 14.22
N LEU A 46 -6.29 -2.98 14.69
CA LEU A 46 -5.08 -2.75 13.90
C LEU A 46 -4.40 -4.07 13.52
N VAL A 47 -4.17 -4.95 14.48
CA VAL A 47 -3.61 -6.30 14.27
C VAL A 47 -4.48 -7.08 13.29
N LEU A 48 -5.80 -7.03 13.43
CA LEU A 48 -6.71 -7.75 12.53
C LEU A 48 -6.62 -7.24 11.09
N ARG A 49 -6.58 -5.92 10.88
CA ARG A 49 -6.45 -5.33 9.53
C ARG A 49 -5.11 -5.66 8.89
N ILE A 50 -4.02 -5.59 9.67
CA ILE A 50 -2.67 -5.93 9.19
C ILE A 50 -2.60 -7.42 8.82
N ASN A 51 -3.08 -8.30 9.71
CA ASN A 51 -3.05 -9.75 9.47
C ASN A 51 -3.87 -10.17 8.25
N ARG A 52 -4.97 -9.48 7.97
CA ARG A 52 -5.82 -9.70 6.78
C ARG A 52 -5.27 -9.02 5.52
N GLY A 53 -4.20 -8.23 5.61
CA GLY A 53 -3.69 -7.46 4.48
C GLY A 53 -4.67 -6.39 3.96
N SER A 54 -5.65 -5.99 4.76
CA SER A 54 -6.74 -5.09 4.36
C SER A 54 -6.44 -3.62 4.71
N LEU A 55 -5.18 -3.28 4.88
CA LEU A 55 -4.74 -1.93 5.20
C LEU A 55 -4.83 -1.05 3.96
N ARG A 56 -5.31 0.20 4.09
CA ARG A 56 -5.27 1.18 3.02
C ARG A 56 -3.86 1.75 2.86
N LEU A 57 -3.54 2.21 1.65
CA LEU A 57 -2.27 2.91 1.40
C LEU A 57 -2.16 4.17 2.26
N SER A 58 -3.23 4.96 2.39
CA SER A 58 -3.26 6.15 3.25
C SER A 58 -2.90 5.83 4.71
N SER A 59 -3.48 4.77 5.27
CA SER A 59 -3.13 4.30 6.61
C SER A 59 -1.67 3.84 6.70
N TRP A 60 -1.16 3.20 5.66
CA TRP A 60 0.24 2.77 5.61
C TRP A 60 1.22 3.95 5.58
N LEU A 61 0.96 4.96 4.75
CA LEU A 61 1.78 6.18 4.68
C LEU A 61 1.78 6.93 6.02
N HIS A 62 0.61 6.96 6.68
CA HIS A 62 0.49 7.50 8.03
C HIS A 62 1.39 6.75 9.02
N ILE A 63 1.27 5.42 9.06
CA ILE A 63 2.07 4.54 9.93
C ILE A 63 3.57 4.72 9.68
N LEU A 64 4.01 4.76 8.42
CA LEU A 64 5.41 5.00 8.06
C LEU A 64 5.91 6.34 8.61
N THR A 65 5.10 7.39 8.50
CA THR A 65 5.48 8.73 8.98
C THR A 65 5.56 8.78 10.49
N LEU A 66 4.57 8.22 11.20
CA LEU A 66 4.56 8.15 12.67
C LEU A 66 5.78 7.40 13.22
N MET A 67 6.17 6.30 12.58
CA MET A 67 7.36 5.54 12.97
C MET A 67 8.68 6.19 12.53
N SER A 68 8.64 7.38 11.92
CA SER A 68 9.80 8.04 11.29
C SER A 68 10.57 7.09 10.36
N ALA A 69 9.82 6.25 9.63
CA ALA A 69 10.36 5.28 8.69
C ALA A 69 10.92 5.98 7.45
N THR A 70 11.95 5.39 6.83
CA THR A 70 12.52 5.98 5.63
C THR A 70 11.56 5.78 4.47
N VAL A 71 10.98 6.88 4.00
CA VAL A 71 10.11 6.88 2.84
C VAL A 71 10.92 6.91 1.54
N PRO A 72 10.43 6.31 0.46
CA PRO A 72 11.06 6.37 -0.86
C PRO A 72 11.22 7.82 -1.33
N GLU A 73 12.31 8.11 -2.05
CA GLU A 73 12.60 9.46 -2.56
C GLU A 73 11.43 10.01 -3.40
N LEU A 74 10.89 9.17 -4.28
CA LEU A 74 9.79 9.49 -5.17
C LEU A 74 8.53 9.97 -4.43
N TRP A 75 8.32 9.54 -3.18
CA TRP A 75 7.12 9.85 -2.41
C TRP A 75 7.25 11.13 -1.61
N ARG A 76 8.45 11.67 -1.43
CA ARG A 76 8.70 12.77 -0.48
C ARG A 76 7.89 14.02 -0.77
N SER A 77 7.71 14.37 -2.05
CA SER A 77 6.89 15.51 -2.45
C SER A 77 5.38 15.28 -2.27
N SER A 78 4.96 14.01 -2.17
CA SER A 78 3.56 13.59 -2.04
C SER A 78 3.14 13.38 -0.58
N LEU A 79 4.11 13.32 0.35
CA LEU A 79 3.80 13.22 1.77
C LEU A 79 3.43 14.59 2.32
N PRO A 80 2.30 14.69 3.01
CA PRO A 80 1.73 15.97 3.33
C PRO A 80 2.41 16.50 4.60
N ALA A 81 2.56 17.83 4.67
CA ALA A 81 3.00 18.50 5.89
C ALA A 81 1.91 18.48 7.00
N ARG A 82 0.67 18.12 6.65
CA ARG A 82 -0.52 18.08 7.51
C ARG A 82 -1.37 16.85 7.18
N ALA A 83 -2.22 16.39 8.09
CA ALA A 83 -2.98 15.12 8.07
C ALA A 83 -3.98 14.88 6.90
N ASP A 84 -3.61 15.08 5.63
CA ASP A 84 -4.35 14.62 4.45
C ASP A 84 -3.76 13.33 3.89
N TRP A 85 -3.95 12.23 4.63
CA TRP A 85 -3.45 10.92 4.25
C TRP A 85 -4.11 10.33 2.98
N PRO A 86 -5.42 10.53 2.72
CA PRO A 86 -6.01 10.14 1.44
C PRO A 86 -5.41 10.89 0.26
N GLY A 87 -5.24 12.22 0.37
CA GLY A 87 -4.55 13.02 -0.65
C GLY A 87 -3.13 12.53 -0.91
N ALA A 88 -2.38 12.23 0.15
CA ALA A 88 -1.05 11.64 0.06
C ALA A 88 -1.04 10.30 -0.70
N ALA A 89 -2.00 9.42 -0.42
CA ALA A 89 -2.12 8.14 -1.09
C ALA A 89 -2.42 8.30 -2.58
N ARG A 90 -3.32 9.22 -2.95
CA ARG A 90 -3.56 9.58 -4.35
C ARG A 90 -2.27 10.04 -5.01
N ASP A 91 -1.58 11.01 -4.42
CA ASP A 91 -0.40 11.64 -5.01
C ASP A 91 0.79 10.66 -5.12
N VAL A 92 0.92 9.72 -4.18
CA VAL A 92 1.88 8.61 -4.27
C VAL A 92 1.55 7.66 -5.42
N VAL A 93 0.27 7.30 -5.61
CA VAL A 93 -0.10 6.45 -6.75
C VAL A 93 0.15 7.17 -8.07
N LEU A 94 -0.26 8.44 -8.18
CA LEU A 94 -0.10 9.20 -9.42
C LEU A 94 1.37 9.38 -9.80
N VAL A 95 2.27 9.63 -8.84
CA VAL A 95 3.71 9.76 -9.14
C VAL A 95 4.32 8.43 -9.59
N GLU A 96 3.90 7.30 -8.99
CA GLU A 96 4.35 5.95 -9.40
C GLU A 96 3.85 5.58 -10.80
N LEU A 97 2.58 5.87 -11.10
CA LEU A 97 2.03 5.62 -12.44
C LEU A 97 2.72 6.48 -13.50
N LYS A 98 3.02 7.74 -13.18
CA LYS A 98 3.74 8.65 -14.06
C LYS A 98 5.18 8.17 -14.31
N GLU A 99 5.89 7.77 -13.25
CA GLU A 99 7.25 7.24 -13.37
C GLU A 99 7.28 5.94 -14.18
N GLY A 100 6.25 5.09 -14.01
CA GLY A 100 6.03 3.87 -14.79
C GLY A 100 5.64 4.07 -16.24
N GLY A 101 5.42 5.31 -16.69
CA GLY A 101 5.00 5.61 -18.06
C GLY A 101 3.57 5.16 -18.40
N VAL A 102 2.69 5.04 -17.41
CA VAL A 102 1.30 4.63 -17.64
C VAL A 102 0.51 5.79 -18.25
N THR A 103 -0.07 5.54 -19.43
CA THR A 103 -0.88 6.53 -20.16
C THR A 103 -2.37 6.22 -20.15
N GLU A 104 -2.77 4.96 -19.97
CA GLU A 104 -4.16 4.50 -20.06
C GLU A 104 -4.54 3.58 -18.89
N LEU A 105 -5.70 3.83 -18.27
CA LEU A 105 -6.22 3.01 -17.16
C LEU A 105 -6.72 1.64 -17.62
N SER A 106 -7.21 1.53 -18.86
CA SER A 106 -7.63 0.27 -19.49
C SER A 106 -6.51 -0.78 -19.49
N ALA A 107 -5.30 -0.38 -19.86
CA ALA A 107 -4.14 -1.26 -19.82
C ALA A 107 -3.83 -1.73 -18.39
N LEU A 108 -4.04 -0.88 -17.38
CA LEU A 108 -3.84 -1.28 -15.98
C LEU A 108 -4.88 -2.29 -15.51
N THR A 109 -6.16 -2.08 -15.80
CA THR A 109 -7.23 -3.00 -15.38
C THR A 109 -7.07 -4.37 -16.02
N GLU A 110 -6.64 -4.44 -17.29
CA GLU A 110 -6.29 -5.71 -17.95
C GLU A 110 -5.13 -6.44 -17.26
N GLN A 111 -4.07 -5.74 -16.87
CA GLN A 111 -2.95 -6.35 -16.15
C GLN A 111 -3.36 -6.77 -14.74
N LEU A 112 -4.16 -5.96 -14.03
CA LEU A 112 -4.69 -6.30 -12.71
C LEU A 112 -5.57 -7.55 -12.76
N ALA A 113 -6.38 -7.72 -13.80
CA ALA A 113 -7.19 -8.92 -14.00
C ALA A 113 -6.31 -10.19 -14.13
N ARG A 114 -5.16 -10.09 -14.82
CA ARG A 114 -4.17 -11.18 -14.88
C ARG A 114 -3.56 -11.49 -13.52
N LEU A 115 -3.44 -10.50 -12.64
CA LEU A 115 -2.95 -10.65 -11.26
C LEU A 115 -4.05 -11.10 -10.28
N GLY A 116 -5.23 -11.49 -10.78
CA GLY A 116 -6.34 -11.98 -9.97
C GLY A 116 -7.22 -10.87 -9.36
N THR A 117 -7.07 -9.62 -9.79
CA THR A 117 -7.88 -8.49 -9.33
C THR A 117 -8.75 -7.96 -10.45
N THR A 118 -10.04 -8.31 -10.44
CA THR A 118 -11.02 -7.75 -11.37
C THR A 118 -11.58 -6.45 -10.83
N ILE A 119 -11.27 -5.34 -11.49
CA ILE A 119 -11.74 -3.99 -11.15
C ILE A 119 -12.04 -3.23 -12.43
N THR A 120 -13.09 -2.41 -12.45
CA THR A 120 -13.41 -1.55 -13.60
C THR A 120 -12.51 -0.31 -13.62
N GLU A 121 -12.39 0.34 -14.77
CA GLU A 121 -11.60 1.57 -14.90
C GLU A 121 -12.15 2.68 -14.00
N GLU A 122 -13.47 2.84 -13.93
CA GLU A 122 -14.12 3.86 -13.10
C GLU A 122 -13.90 3.61 -11.61
N ALA A 123 -13.93 2.33 -11.20
CA ALA A 123 -13.67 1.96 -9.82
C ALA A 123 -12.19 2.18 -9.45
N LEU A 124 -11.27 1.82 -10.35
CA LEU A 124 -9.84 2.06 -10.16
C LEU A 124 -9.54 3.56 -10.07
N GLU A 125 -10.05 4.34 -11.03
CA GLU A 125 -9.93 5.81 -11.02
C GLU A 125 -10.49 6.40 -9.73
N SER A 126 -11.69 5.98 -9.32
CA SER A 126 -12.30 6.43 -8.08
C SER A 126 -11.43 6.12 -6.86
N HIS A 127 -10.86 4.92 -6.76
CA HIS A 127 -9.96 4.57 -5.65
C HIS A 127 -8.67 5.38 -5.63
N ILE A 128 -8.11 5.67 -6.81
CA ILE A 128 -6.93 6.53 -6.95
C ILE A 128 -7.28 7.96 -6.52
N MET A 129 -8.31 8.55 -7.12
CA MET A 129 -8.68 9.95 -6.91
C MET A 129 -9.15 10.24 -5.49
N THR A 130 -9.78 9.28 -4.83
CA THR A 130 -10.22 9.39 -3.43
C THR A 130 -9.16 8.95 -2.41
N GLY A 131 -8.03 8.39 -2.85
CA GLY A 131 -6.99 7.87 -1.95
C GLY A 131 -7.44 6.67 -1.09
N THR A 132 -8.45 5.93 -1.56
CA THR A 132 -9.03 4.78 -0.84
C THR A 132 -8.44 3.43 -1.25
N ILE A 133 -7.40 3.46 -2.08
CA ILE A 133 -6.70 2.27 -2.57
C ILE A 133 -6.16 1.40 -1.41
N SER A 134 -6.35 0.07 -1.54
CA SER A 134 -5.76 -0.88 -0.60
C SER A 134 -4.26 -1.00 -0.83
N LEU A 135 -3.49 -1.32 0.22
CA LEU A 135 -2.06 -1.56 0.08
C LEU A 135 -1.78 -2.75 -0.85
N ALA A 136 -2.61 -3.79 -0.80
CA ALA A 136 -2.50 -4.95 -1.70
C ALA A 136 -2.69 -4.57 -3.18
N LEU A 137 -3.66 -3.70 -3.50
CA LEU A 137 -3.85 -3.20 -4.86
C LEU A 137 -2.69 -2.29 -5.29
N PHE A 138 -2.19 -1.45 -4.38
CA PHE A 138 -1.02 -0.62 -4.67
C PHE A 138 0.23 -1.46 -5.00
N LEU A 139 0.47 -2.58 -4.30
CA LEU A 139 1.59 -3.48 -4.61
C LEU A 139 1.48 -4.12 -6.00
N GLN A 140 0.26 -4.40 -6.46
CA GLN A 140 0.02 -4.86 -7.83
C GLN A 140 0.37 -3.77 -8.83
N LEU A 141 -0.02 -2.51 -8.57
CA LEU A 141 0.37 -1.38 -9.41
C LEU A 141 1.89 -1.25 -9.48
N LEU A 142 2.60 -1.32 -8.34
CA LEU A 142 4.07 -1.27 -8.32
C LEU A 142 4.71 -2.39 -9.15
N PHE A 143 4.14 -3.59 -9.11
CA PHE A 143 4.59 -4.68 -9.99
C PHE A 143 4.39 -4.34 -11.47
N ILE A 144 3.21 -3.83 -11.85
CA ILE A 144 2.88 -3.48 -13.24
C ILE A 144 3.82 -2.38 -13.75
N VAL A 145 4.07 -1.35 -12.94
CA VAL A 145 4.98 -0.25 -13.29
C VAL A 145 6.46 -0.57 -13.06
N ARG A 146 6.77 -1.79 -12.58
CA ARG A 146 8.13 -2.24 -12.22
C ARG A 146 8.86 -1.25 -11.29
N SER A 147 8.14 -0.70 -10.33
CA SER A 147 8.68 0.26 -9.37
C SER A 147 9.47 -0.43 -8.27
N HIS A 148 10.60 0.20 -7.91
CA HIS A 148 11.53 -0.24 -6.88
C HIS A 148 11.38 0.56 -5.57
N SER A 149 10.36 1.44 -5.47
CA SER A 149 10.21 2.34 -4.31
C SER A 149 10.18 1.62 -2.97
N LEU A 150 9.67 0.39 -2.91
CA LEU A 150 9.52 -0.37 -1.66
C LEU A 150 10.69 -1.31 -1.32
N GLU A 151 11.84 -1.23 -2.00
CA GLU A 151 12.99 -2.13 -1.77
C GLU A 151 13.47 -2.21 -0.32
N ARG A 152 13.28 -1.14 0.48
CA ARG A 152 13.63 -1.16 1.92
C ARG A 152 12.76 -2.08 2.77
N TYR A 153 11.58 -2.44 2.25
CA TYR A 153 10.55 -3.20 2.96
C TYR A 153 10.22 -4.54 2.30
N VAL A 154 10.49 -4.68 1.00
CA VAL A 154 10.29 -5.90 0.23
C VAL A 154 11.24 -5.94 -0.95
N ASP A 155 11.92 -7.06 -1.14
CA ASP A 155 12.71 -7.28 -2.34
C ASP A 155 11.79 -7.43 -3.57
N PHE A 156 12.15 -6.82 -4.69
CA PHE A 156 11.38 -6.94 -5.93
C PHE A 156 11.18 -8.41 -6.36
N SER A 157 12.15 -9.28 -6.07
CA SER A 157 12.04 -10.73 -6.33
C SER A 157 10.86 -11.39 -5.61
N ASP A 158 10.46 -10.88 -4.44
CA ASP A 158 9.29 -11.39 -3.74
C ASP A 158 7.99 -10.82 -4.27
N ILE A 159 8.02 -9.61 -4.86
CA ILE A 159 6.90 -9.06 -5.62
C ILE A 159 6.65 -9.95 -6.85
N LEU A 160 7.70 -10.30 -7.60
CA LEU A 160 7.62 -11.22 -8.75
C LEU A 160 7.03 -12.57 -8.35
N LYS A 161 7.56 -13.22 -7.30
CA LYS A 161 7.01 -14.49 -6.78
C LYS A 161 5.54 -14.38 -6.34
N THR A 162 5.12 -13.21 -5.88
CA THR A 162 3.73 -12.97 -5.48
C THR A 162 2.83 -12.88 -6.71
N ALA A 163 3.28 -12.21 -7.77
CA ALA A 163 2.59 -12.17 -9.05
C ALA A 163 2.47 -13.57 -9.66
N ASP A 164 3.54 -14.37 -9.67
CA ASP A 164 3.52 -15.76 -10.17
C ASP A 164 2.46 -16.60 -9.45
N LYS A 165 2.37 -16.47 -8.11
CA LYS A 165 1.35 -17.15 -7.30
C LYS A 165 -0.07 -16.65 -7.54
N ALA A 166 -0.23 -15.42 -7.99
CA ALA A 166 -1.54 -14.83 -8.27
C ALA A 166 -2.05 -15.17 -9.68
N MET A 167 -1.13 -15.45 -10.61
CA MET A 167 -1.40 -15.88 -11.99
C MET A 167 -1.57 -17.41 -12.13
N ALA A 168 -1.10 -18.18 -11.14
CA ALA A 168 -1.19 -19.65 -11.10
C ALA A 168 -2.54 -20.14 -10.59
#